data_AF-A0A8K0K0Q9-F1
#
_entry.id   AF-A0A8K0K0Q9-F1
#
_cell.length_a   1.000
_cell.length_b   1.000
_cell.length_c   1.000
_cell.angle_alpha   90.00
_cell.angle_beta   90.00
_cell.angle_gamma   90.00
#
_symmetry.space_group_name_H-M   'P 1'
#
loop_
_entity.id
_entity.type
_entity.pdbx_description
1 polymer ?
#
loop_
_entity_poly.entity_id
_entity_poly.type
_entity_poly.pdbx_seq_one_letter_code
_entity_poly.pdbx_strand_id
1 'polypeptide(L)'
;MQSASVIKFISGPSNITAFNFVGSNVIAKRGKPFSDGEYMKEKWLKSAPVLFEDLENKEKNTQRIKDFPLARNTVNCSVLDMAKNITYQQKTDINSSDFVSLWITGSARLAIFVRY
;
A
#
# COMPACT_ATOMS: atom_id res chain seq x y z
N MET A 1 10.43 -28.96 20.46
CA MET A 1 9.70 -28.14 21.44
C MET A 1 10.02 -26.66 21.20
N GLN A 2 9.24 -25.96 20.38
CA GLN A 2 9.38 -24.51 20.16
C GLN A 2 8.00 -23.84 19.95
N SER A 3 6.93 -24.49 20.45
CA SER A 3 5.54 -24.08 20.20
C SER A 3 5.00 -23.14 21.29
N ALA A 4 5.39 -23.34 22.55
CA ALA A 4 4.77 -22.65 23.69
C ALA A 4 5.16 -21.17 23.84
N SER A 5 6.33 -20.75 23.35
CA SER A 5 6.82 -19.37 23.49
C SER A 5 6.21 -18.40 22.47
N VAL A 6 5.91 -18.86 21.26
CA VAL A 6 5.25 -18.04 20.22
C VAL A 6 3.82 -17.71 20.61
N ILE A 7 3.12 -18.64 21.27
CA ILE A 7 1.74 -18.45 21.73
C ILE A 7 1.63 -17.33 22.77
N LYS A 8 2.67 -17.11 23.59
CA LYS A 8 2.66 -16.09 24.65
C LYS A 8 2.87 -14.66 24.15
N PHE A 9 3.41 -14.45 22.94
CA PHE A 9 3.52 -13.13 22.31
C PHE A 9 2.18 -12.66 21.69
N ILE A 10 1.21 -13.56 21.54
CA ILE A 10 -0.13 -13.33 21.01
C ILE A 10 -1.10 -13.00 22.16
N SER A 11 -0.68 -12.20 23.14
CA SER A 11 -1.55 -11.75 24.24
C SER A 11 -2.49 -10.63 23.78
N GLY A 12 -3.32 -10.97 22.79
CA GLY A 12 -4.36 -10.20 22.11
C GLY A 12 -4.46 -10.66 20.65
N PRO A 13 -5.54 -11.36 20.22
CA PRO A 13 -5.71 -11.73 18.82
C PRO A 13 -6.19 -10.48 18.07
N SER A 14 -5.26 -9.60 17.72
CA SER A 14 -5.55 -8.63 16.67
C SER A 14 -5.41 -9.34 15.33
N ASN A 15 -6.36 -9.13 14.43
CA ASN A 15 -6.28 -9.58 13.04
C ASN A 15 -4.96 -9.16 12.37
N ILE A 16 -4.36 -8.08 12.86
CA ILE A 16 -3.05 -7.56 12.45
C ILE A 16 -1.92 -8.52 12.85
N THR A 17 -1.91 -9.07 14.06
CA THR A 17 -0.90 -10.04 14.51
C THR A 17 -0.95 -11.31 13.67
N ALA A 18 -2.16 -11.84 13.44
CA ALA A 18 -2.35 -13.03 12.62
C ALA A 18 -2.01 -12.77 11.13
N PHE A 19 -2.39 -11.60 10.59
CA PHE A 19 -1.98 -11.14 9.27
C PHE A 19 -0.45 -11.08 9.13
N ASN A 20 0.25 -10.54 10.12
CA ASN A 20 1.71 -10.44 10.13
C ASN A 20 2.36 -11.81 10.12
N PHE A 21 1.84 -12.77 10.89
CA PHE A 21 2.32 -14.15 10.88
C PHE A 21 2.15 -14.80 9.50
N VAL A 22 0.93 -14.77 8.94
CA VAL A 22 0.65 -15.35 7.62
C VAL A 22 1.50 -14.68 6.54
N GLY A 23 1.60 -13.36 6.58
CA GLY A 23 2.40 -12.57 5.65
C GLY A 23 3.89 -12.90 5.75
N SER A 24 4.42 -13.07 6.95
CA SER A 24 5.84 -13.40 7.17
C SER A 24 6.15 -14.83 6.76
N ASN A 25 5.23 -15.78 6.97
CA ASN A 25 5.36 -17.16 6.52
C ASN A 25 5.42 -17.26 4.98
N VAL A 26 4.63 -16.47 4.26
CA VAL A 26 4.69 -16.37 2.79
C VAL A 26 6.03 -15.81 2.31
N ILE A 27 6.64 -14.89 3.08
CA ILE A 27 7.99 -14.36 2.82
C ILE A 27 9.08 -15.39 3.09
N ALA A 28 9.03 -16.03 4.25
CA ALA A 28 9.98 -17.06 4.63
C ALA A 28 10.00 -18.24 3.63
N LYS A 29 8.82 -18.68 3.15
CA LYS A 29 8.72 -19.80 2.19
C LYS A 29 9.27 -19.49 0.80
N ARG A 30 9.11 -18.25 0.32
CA ARG A 30 9.61 -17.85 -1.01
C ARG A 30 11.08 -17.44 -0.98
N GLY A 31 11.61 -17.06 0.18
CA GLY A 31 13.02 -16.72 0.38
C GLY A 31 13.48 -15.43 -0.31
N LYS A 32 12.54 -14.61 -0.81
CA LYS A 32 12.82 -13.31 -1.45
C LYS A 32 11.96 -12.21 -0.80
N PRO A 33 12.50 -11.00 -0.62
CA PRO A 33 11.69 -9.81 -0.33
C PRO A 33 10.65 -9.54 -1.43
N PHE A 34 9.78 -8.54 -1.22
CA PHE A 34 8.78 -8.09 -2.19
C PHE A 34 9.42 -7.78 -3.55
N SER A 35 9.44 -8.78 -4.43
CA SER A 35 10.29 -8.81 -5.63
C SER A 35 9.51 -8.48 -6.91
N ASP A 36 8.21 -8.74 -6.91
CA ASP A 36 7.31 -8.42 -8.01
C ASP A 36 5.87 -8.21 -7.50
N GLY A 37 5.02 -7.61 -8.34
CA GLY A 37 3.64 -7.27 -7.98
C GLY A 37 2.73 -8.50 -7.83
N GLU A 38 2.99 -9.57 -8.58
CA GLU A 38 2.25 -10.85 -8.43
C GLU A 38 2.46 -11.45 -7.06
N TYR A 39 3.70 -11.40 -6.58
CA TYR A 39 4.04 -11.86 -5.25
C TYR A 39 3.36 -11.05 -4.14
N MET A 40 3.34 -9.73 -4.27
CA MET A 40 2.65 -8.87 -3.31
C MET A 40 1.15 -9.20 -3.28
N LYS A 41 0.54 -9.39 -4.45
CA LYS A 41 -0.87 -9.75 -4.59
C LYS A 41 -1.17 -11.13 -4.00
N GLU A 42 -0.32 -12.12 -4.24
CA GLU A 42 -0.45 -13.46 -3.66
C GLU A 42 -0.41 -13.41 -2.13
N LYS A 43 0.55 -12.66 -1.56
CA LYS A 43 0.65 -12.47 -0.11
C LYS A 43 -0.61 -11.81 0.44
N TRP A 44 -1.08 -10.73 -0.19
CA TRP A 44 -2.28 -10.03 0.25
C TRP A 44 -3.52 -10.92 0.18
N LEU A 45 -3.68 -11.74 -0.87
CA LEU A 45 -4.80 -12.66 -0.99
C LEU A 45 -4.76 -13.78 0.06
N LYS A 46 -3.58 -14.31 0.40
CA LYS A 46 -3.44 -15.33 1.46
C LYS A 46 -3.72 -14.77 2.85
N SER A 47 -3.40 -13.50 3.08
CA SER A 47 -3.61 -12.85 4.38
C SER A 47 -4.95 -12.13 4.50
N ALA A 48 -5.67 -11.87 3.39
CA ALA A 48 -6.95 -11.17 3.36
C ALA A 48 -8.06 -11.80 4.23
N PRO A 49 -8.23 -13.14 4.29
CA PRO A 49 -9.25 -13.76 5.13
C PRO A 49 -9.08 -13.43 6.61
N VAL A 50 -7.83 -13.36 7.07
CA VAL A 50 -7.48 -13.03 8.44
C VAL A 50 -7.55 -11.53 8.69
N LEU A 51 -7.14 -10.71 7.71
CA LEU A 51 -7.15 -9.25 7.86
C LEU A 51 -8.57 -8.67 7.92
N PHE A 52 -9.49 -9.25 7.16
CA PHE A 52 -10.85 -8.74 6.99
C PHE A 52 -11.91 -9.58 7.70
N GLU A 53 -11.52 -10.49 8.60
CA GLU A 53 -12.44 -11.41 9.28
C GLU A 53 -13.60 -10.68 9.96
N ASP A 54 -13.29 -9.59 10.66
CA ASP A 54 -14.26 -8.77 11.41
C ASP A 54 -14.97 -7.71 10.54
N LEU A 55 -14.68 -7.63 9.25
CA LEU A 55 -15.28 -6.64 8.36
C LEU A 55 -16.48 -7.23 7.60
N GLU A 56 -17.63 -6.57 7.67
CA GLU A 56 -18.83 -6.92 6.89
C GLU A 56 -18.54 -6.98 5.38
N ASN A 57 -17.59 -6.15 4.89
CA ASN A 57 -17.23 -6.03 3.47
C ASN A 57 -16.05 -6.94 3.05
N LYS A 58 -15.77 -8.04 3.77
CA LYS A 58 -14.60 -8.91 3.51
C LYS A 58 -14.50 -9.41 2.07
N GLU A 59 -15.63 -9.79 1.46
CA GLU A 59 -15.66 -10.32 0.10
C GLU A 59 -15.33 -9.23 -0.92
N LYS A 60 -15.93 -8.04 -0.75
CA LYS A 60 -15.66 -6.88 -1.58
C LYS A 60 -14.20 -6.43 -1.51
N ASN A 61 -13.61 -6.43 -0.31
CA ASN A 61 -12.20 -6.06 -0.13
C ASN A 61 -11.25 -7.11 -0.72
N THR A 62 -11.54 -8.40 -0.53
CA THR A 62 -10.78 -9.49 -1.15
C THR A 62 -10.89 -9.44 -2.67
N GLN A 63 -12.09 -9.16 -3.21
CA GLN A 63 -12.32 -9.03 -4.63
C GLN A 63 -11.56 -7.84 -5.24
N ARG A 64 -11.54 -6.69 -4.57
CA ARG A 64 -10.70 -5.55 -4.97
C ARG A 64 -9.21 -5.89 -5.06
N ILE A 65 -8.70 -6.71 -4.12
CA ILE A 65 -7.31 -7.19 -4.18
C ILE A 65 -7.14 -8.11 -5.39
N LYS A 66 -8.11 -8.99 -5.71
CA LYS A 66 -8.06 -9.85 -6.90
C LYS A 66 -8.10 -9.06 -8.20
N ASP A 67 -8.87 -7.98 -8.25
CA ASP A 67 -9.03 -7.15 -9.45
C ASP A 67 -7.91 -6.12 -9.61
N PHE A 68 -7.00 -6.03 -8.64
CA PHE A 68 -5.88 -5.10 -8.69
C PHE A 68 -5.02 -5.32 -9.94
N PRO A 69 -4.86 -4.30 -10.81
CA PRO A 69 -4.12 -4.45 -12.05
C PRO A 69 -2.63 -4.61 -11.76
N LEU A 70 -2.03 -5.67 -12.29
CA LEU A 70 -0.58 -5.93 -12.18
C LEU A 70 0.17 -5.67 -13.48
N ALA A 71 -0.55 -5.55 -14.59
CA ALA A 71 0.06 -5.31 -15.88
C ALA A 71 0.75 -3.94 -15.89
N ARG A 72 2.04 -3.92 -16.24
CA ARG A 72 2.87 -2.71 -16.27
C ARG A 72 2.18 -1.55 -16.97
N ASN A 73 1.58 -1.80 -18.13
CA ASN A 73 0.91 -0.76 -18.92
C ASN A 73 -0.30 -0.19 -18.18
N THR A 74 -1.12 -1.05 -17.57
CA THR A 74 -2.31 -0.62 -16.80
C THR A 74 -1.91 0.18 -15.57
N VAL A 75 -0.89 -0.24 -14.84
CA VAL A 75 -0.36 0.51 -13.69
C VAL A 75 0.19 1.86 -14.15
N ASN A 76 0.96 1.90 -15.24
CA ASN A 76 1.50 3.15 -15.80
C ASN A 76 0.39 4.12 -16.21
N CYS A 77 -0.65 3.65 -16.92
CA CYS A 77 -1.80 4.48 -17.27
C CYS A 77 -2.49 5.05 -16.03
N SER A 78 -2.74 4.21 -15.02
CA SER A 78 -3.35 4.64 -13.76
C SER A 78 -2.52 5.71 -13.04
N VAL A 79 -1.20 5.56 -12.99
CA VAL A 79 -0.29 6.56 -12.42
C VAL A 79 -0.36 7.88 -13.17
N LEU A 80 -0.38 7.85 -14.51
CA LEU A 80 -0.49 9.05 -15.33
C LEU A 80 -1.83 9.77 -15.13
N ASP A 81 -2.93 9.03 -15.03
CA ASP A 81 -4.24 9.62 -14.83
C ASP A 81 -4.40 10.22 -13.42
N MET A 82 -3.85 9.56 -12.40
CA MET A 82 -3.75 10.17 -11.06
C MET A 82 -2.88 11.43 -11.06
N ALA A 83 -1.74 11.41 -11.76
CA ALA A 83 -0.87 12.58 -11.86
C ALA A 83 -1.57 13.75 -12.56
N LYS A 84 -2.35 13.50 -13.62
CA LYS A 84 -3.18 14.52 -14.28
C LYS A 84 -4.23 15.09 -13.34
N ASN A 85 -4.94 14.23 -12.59
CA ASN A 85 -5.95 14.65 -11.64
C ASN A 85 -5.35 15.52 -10.52
N ILE A 86 -4.25 15.08 -9.92
CA ILE A 86 -3.54 15.86 -8.89
C ILE A 86 -3.07 17.20 -9.47
N THR A 87 -2.52 17.21 -10.68
CA THR A 87 -2.10 18.46 -11.34
C THR A 87 -3.27 19.42 -11.54
N TYR A 88 -4.44 18.90 -11.91
CA TYR A 88 -5.65 19.72 -12.07
C TYR A 88 -6.12 20.32 -10.75
N GLN A 89 -6.15 19.51 -9.68
CA GLN A 89 -6.50 19.97 -8.34
C GLN A 89 -5.52 21.03 -7.84
N GLN A 90 -4.21 20.75 -7.94
CA GLN A 90 -3.16 21.70 -7.56
C GLN A 90 -3.26 23.03 -8.30
N LYS A 91 -3.53 23.02 -9.61
CA LYS A 91 -3.75 24.26 -10.37
C LYS A 91 -4.96 25.05 -9.86
N THR A 92 -6.04 24.34 -9.55
CA THR A 92 -7.26 24.97 -9.04
C THR A 92 -7.00 25.62 -7.69
N ASP A 93 -6.35 24.89 -6.78
CA ASP A 93 -6.04 25.37 -5.45
C ASP A 93 -5.09 26.58 -5.48
N ILE A 94 -3.98 26.50 -6.24
CA ILE A 94 -3.03 27.60 -6.42
C ILE A 94 -3.71 28.86 -6.94
N ASN A 95 -4.63 28.72 -7.89
CA ASN A 95 -5.37 29.85 -8.45
C ASN A 95 -6.39 30.45 -7.47
N SER A 96 -6.82 29.69 -6.46
CA SER A 96 -7.77 30.14 -5.44
C SER A 96 -7.11 30.67 -4.16
N SER A 97 -5.82 30.42 -3.97
CA SER A 97 -5.08 30.85 -2.78
C SER A 97 -4.61 32.30 -2.87
N ASP A 98 -4.80 33.07 -1.80
CA ASP A 98 -4.36 34.47 -1.71
C ASP A 98 -2.84 34.60 -1.59
N PHE A 99 -2.17 33.59 -1.02
CA PHE A 99 -0.73 33.58 -0.78
C PHE A 99 -0.13 32.22 -1.12
N VAL A 100 1.06 32.22 -1.71
CA VAL A 100 1.81 31.01 -2.05
C VAL A 100 3.24 31.15 -1.54
N SER A 101 3.79 30.06 -0.99
CA SER A 101 5.19 29.97 -0.60
C SER A 101 5.92 28.91 -1.41
N LEU A 102 7.16 29.21 -1.80
CA LEU A 102 8.00 28.37 -2.64
C LEU A 102 9.27 28.00 -1.89
N TRP A 103 9.59 26.70 -1.86
CA TRP A 103 10.86 26.22 -1.34
C TRP A 103 11.64 25.47 -2.42
N ILE A 104 12.87 25.91 -2.65
CA ILE A 104 13.76 25.39 -3.68
C ILE A 104 14.96 24.73 -3.00
N THR A 105 15.23 23.47 -3.35
CA THR A 105 16.41 22.73 -2.87
C THR A 105 17.28 22.32 -4.06
N GLY A 106 18.60 22.35 -3.88
CA GLY A 106 19.54 22.36 -5.01
C GLY A 106 20.87 21.64 -4.77
N SER A 107 20.87 20.46 -4.16
CA SER A 107 22.07 19.60 -4.17
C SER A 107 21.92 18.49 -5.22
N ALA A 108 22.54 18.69 -6.39
CA ALA A 108 22.59 17.81 -7.57
C ALA A 108 21.26 17.55 -8.33
N ARG A 109 20.09 17.73 -7.72
CA ARG A 109 18.78 17.72 -8.39
C ARG A 109 17.91 18.87 -7.89
N LEU A 110 17.30 19.60 -8.81
CA LEU A 110 16.37 20.68 -8.47
C LEU A 110 15.05 20.07 -7.99
N ALA A 111 14.66 20.38 -6.75
CA ALA A 111 13.33 20.10 -6.23
C ALA A 111 12.66 21.41 -5.84
N ILE A 112 11.39 21.54 -6.22
CA ILE A 112 10.56 22.71 -5.95
C ILE A 112 9.33 22.21 -5.19
N PHE A 113 9.10 22.79 -4.02
CA PHE A 113 7.91 22.54 -3.20
C PHE A 113 7.07 23.80 -3.14
N VAL A 114 5.78 23.67 -3.45
CA VAL A 114 4.81 24.76 -3.39
C VAL A 114 3.87 24.48 -2.22
N ARG A 115 3.62 25.49 -1.38
CA ARG A 115 2.51 25.48 -0.40
C ARG A 115 1.62 26.67 -0.68
N TYR A 116 0.32 26.44 -0.66
CA TYR A 116 -0.74 27.37 -1.01
C TYR A 116 -1.94 27.12 -0.08
#